data_AF-A0A3D3K048-F1
#
_entry.id   AF-A0A3D3K048-F1
#
_cell.length_a   1.000
_cell.length_b   1.000
_cell.length_c   1.000
_cell.angle_alpha   90.00
_cell.angle_beta   90.00
_cell.angle_gamma   90.00
#
_symmetry.space_group_name_H-M   'P 1'
#
loop_
_entity.id
_entity.type
_entity.pdbx_description
1 polymer ?
#
loop_
_entity_poly.entity_id
_entity_poly.type
_entity_poly.pdbx_seq_one_letter_code
_entity_poly.pdbx_strand_id
1 'polypeptide(L)'
;MLRSGSADLPLHYGYVPQWLYERMSKLGLAIFEVLLSDYGKDEVIRRMSDPFWFQSLGAVMGMDWHSSGVTTSVMGALKRAVNPHSKSLGIY
;
A
#
# COMPACT_ATOMS: atom_id res chain seq x y z
N MET A 1 -12.78 12.58 31.66
CA MET A 1 -12.55 12.95 30.24
C MET A 1 -13.84 12.71 29.47
N LEU A 2 -14.28 13.65 28.64
CA LEU A 2 -15.36 13.42 27.67
C LEU A 2 -14.86 12.43 26.63
N ARG A 3 -15.54 11.30 26.43
CA ARG A 3 -15.26 10.37 25.34
C ARG A 3 -15.69 11.03 24.02
N SER A 4 -14.77 11.20 23.09
CA SER A 4 -15.03 11.78 21.76
C SER A 4 -15.45 10.75 20.70
N GLY A 5 -15.40 9.45 21.03
CA GLY A 5 -15.82 8.36 20.15
C GLY A 5 -15.30 6.99 20.61
N SER A 6 -15.59 5.96 19.82
CA SER A 6 -15.06 4.60 19.95
C SER A 6 -14.48 4.15 18.60
N ALA A 7 -13.40 3.38 18.63
CA ALA A 7 -12.78 2.78 17.45
C ALA A 7 -12.68 1.28 17.67
N ASP A 8 -13.21 0.50 16.73
CA ASP A 8 -13.06 -0.95 16.73
C ASP A 8 -11.83 -1.33 15.90
N LEU A 9 -10.91 -2.05 16.54
CA LEU A 9 -9.68 -2.54 15.93
C LEU A 9 -9.70 -4.08 15.97
N PRO A 10 -10.48 -4.72 15.10
CA PRO A 10 -10.58 -6.17 15.08
C PRO A 10 -9.25 -6.79 14.64
N LEU A 11 -8.89 -7.92 15.27
CA LEU A 11 -7.81 -8.75 14.77
C LEU A 11 -8.32 -9.54 13.56
N HIS A 12 -7.77 -9.23 12.39
CA HIS A 12 -8.02 -9.98 11.17
C HIS A 12 -7.06 -11.18 11.11
N TYR A 13 -7.61 -12.39 11.06
CA TYR A 13 -6.85 -13.62 10.87
C TYR A 13 -6.90 -14.09 9.42
N GLY A 14 -5.90 -14.85 9.00
CA GLY A 14 -5.81 -15.41 7.65
C GLY A 14 -5.03 -14.53 6.68
N TYR A 15 -5.20 -14.82 5.39
CA TYR A 15 -4.48 -14.16 4.30
C TYR A 15 -5.42 -13.34 3.44
N VAL A 16 -4.88 -12.31 2.80
CA VAL A 16 -5.60 -11.59 1.74
C VAL A 16 -6.01 -12.59 0.66
N PRO A 17 -7.29 -12.65 0.25
CA PRO A 17 -7.73 -13.54 -0.82
C PRO A 17 -6.93 -13.29 -2.10
N GLN A 18 -6.57 -14.37 -2.79
CA GLN A 18 -5.69 -14.31 -3.98
C GLN A 18 -6.21 -13.33 -5.05
N TRP A 19 -7.52 -13.31 -5.30
CA TRP A 19 -8.13 -12.41 -6.27
C TRP A 19 -7.97 -10.92 -5.89
N LEU A 20 -8.01 -10.60 -4.59
CA LEU A 20 -7.82 -9.24 -4.09
C LEU A 20 -6.35 -8.87 -4.21
N TYR A 21 -5.47 -9.77 -3.80
CA TYR A 21 -4.03 -9.57 -3.88
C TYR A 21 -3.52 -9.33 -5.32
N GLU A 22 -4.12 -9.98 -6.30
CA GLU A 22 -3.86 -9.72 -7.73
C GLU A 22 -4.29 -8.32 -8.16
N ARG A 23 -5.45 -7.85 -7.70
CA ARG A 23 -5.95 -6.49 -7.97
C ARG A 23 -5.10 -5.43 -7.27
N MET A 24 -4.74 -5.67 -6.00
CA MET A 24 -3.79 -4.87 -5.23
C MET A 24 -2.49 -4.69 -6.01
N SER A 25 -1.91 -5.79 -6.48
CA SER A 25 -0.64 -5.78 -7.22
C SER A 25 -0.72 -4.94 -8.49
N LYS A 26 -1.79 -5.11 -9.28
CA LYS A 26 -2.02 -4.33 -10.52
C LYS A 26 -2.18 -2.83 -10.24
N LEU A 27 -3.00 -2.49 -9.25
CA LEU A 27 -3.25 -1.10 -8.88
C LEU A 27 -2.00 -0.44 -8.30
N GLY A 28 -1.28 -1.13 -7.42
CA GLY A 28 -0.05 -0.63 -6.81
C GLY A 28 1.04 -0.34 -7.85
N LEU A 29 1.20 -1.22 -8.86
CA LEU A 29 2.12 -0.97 -9.96
C LEU A 29 1.73 0.27 -10.77
N ALA A 30 0.45 0.40 -11.17
CA ALA A 30 -0.02 1.55 -11.92
C ALA A 30 0.19 2.87 -11.14
N ILE A 31 -0.04 2.86 -9.83
CA ILE A 31 0.23 4.03 -8.97
C ILE A 31 1.73 4.36 -8.97
N PHE A 32 2.60 3.36 -8.84
CA PHE A 32 4.05 3.58 -8.86
C PHE A 32 4.55 4.08 -10.21
N GLU A 33 4.01 3.58 -11.32
CA GLU A 33 4.32 4.07 -12.67
C GLU A 33 4.00 5.56 -12.82
N VAL A 34 2.82 5.99 -12.34
CA VAL A 34 2.41 7.41 -12.35
C VAL A 34 3.27 8.25 -11.41
N LEU A 35 3.56 7.76 -10.21
CA LEU A 35 4.45 8.48 -9.29
C LEU A 35 5.83 8.70 -9.91
N LEU A 36 6.37 7.67 -10.56
CA LEU A 36 7.68 7.76 -11.18
C LEU A 36 7.67 8.64 -12.43
N SER A 37 6.65 8.56 -13.28
CA SER A 37 6.55 9.38 -14.50
C SER A 37 6.39 10.86 -14.20
N ASP A 38 5.55 11.19 -13.22
CA ASP A 38 5.12 12.58 -13.00
C ASP A 38 5.98 13.30 -11.96
N TYR A 39 6.58 12.55 -11.04
CA TYR A 39 7.22 13.10 -9.86
C TYR A 39 8.64 12.57 -9.59
N GLY A 40 9.01 11.44 -10.19
CA GLY A 40 10.34 10.84 -10.02
C GLY A 40 10.51 10.04 -8.73
N LYS A 41 11.73 9.53 -8.55
CA LYS A 41 12.05 8.52 -7.52
C LYS A 41 12.01 9.05 -6.10
N ASP A 42 12.42 10.30 -5.90
CA ASP A 42 12.47 10.91 -4.56
C ASP A 42 11.06 11.06 -3.97
N GLU A 43 10.06 11.30 -4.80
CA GLU A 43 8.65 11.34 -4.39
C GLU A 43 8.11 10.00 -3.94
N VAL A 44 8.52 8.91 -4.61
CA VAL A 44 8.13 7.56 -4.19
C VAL A 44 8.64 7.31 -2.77
N ILE A 45 9.91 7.62 -2.48
CA ILE A 45 10.49 7.43 -1.15
C ILE A 45 9.80 8.34 -0.13
N ARG A 46 9.59 9.61 -0.46
CA ARG A 46 8.94 10.59 0.43
C ARG A 46 7.54 10.14 0.80
N ARG A 47 6.73 9.72 -0.17
CA ARG A 47 5.34 9.26 0.06
C ARG A 47 5.27 7.93 0.79
N MET A 48 6.12 6.96 0.43
CA MET A 48 6.18 5.67 1.13
C MET A 48 6.65 5.80 2.58
N SER A 49 7.38 6.87 2.90
CA SER A 49 7.85 7.17 4.26
C SER A 49 6.83 7.96 5.08
N ASP A 50 5.78 8.52 4.45
CA ASP A 50 4.70 9.22 5.15
C ASP A 50 3.65 8.19 5.63
N PRO A 51 3.42 8.06 6.96
CA PRO A 51 2.53 7.05 7.50
C PRO A 51 1.06 7.27 7.10
N PHE A 52 0.61 8.51 6.94
CA PHE A 52 -0.76 8.80 6.53
C PHE A 52 -0.96 8.50 5.04
N TRP A 53 0.03 8.82 4.22
CA TRP A 53 0.00 8.50 2.81
C TRP A 53 0.04 6.98 2.59
N PHE A 54 0.93 6.27 3.29
CA PHE A 54 1.01 4.81 3.20
C PHE A 54 -0.28 4.12 3.66
N GLN A 55 -0.90 4.61 4.74
CA GLN A 55 -2.21 4.10 5.17
C GLN A 55 -3.30 4.37 4.13
N SER A 56 -3.29 5.56 3.51
CA SER A 56 -4.23 5.92 2.44
C SER A 56 -4.02 5.05 1.20
N LEU A 57 -2.76 4.75 0.85
CA LEU A 57 -2.43 3.80 -0.21
C LEU A 57 -3.00 2.41 0.11
N GLY A 58 -2.84 1.95 1.35
CA GLY A 58 -3.44 0.69 1.79
C GLY A 58 -4.95 0.66 1.61
N ALA A 59 -5.64 1.74 1.97
CA ALA A 59 -7.08 1.89 1.75
C ALA A 59 -7.47 1.84 0.27
N VAL A 60 -6.74 2.57 -0.58
CA VAL A 60 -6.94 2.55 -2.04
C VAL A 60 -6.71 1.16 -2.63
N MET A 61 -5.74 0.41 -2.10
CA MET A 61 -5.47 -0.96 -2.51
C MET A 61 -6.49 -1.97 -1.96
N GLY A 62 -7.47 -1.55 -1.16
CA GLY A 62 -8.57 -2.39 -0.68
C GLY A 62 -8.36 -2.99 0.71
N MET A 63 -7.43 -2.45 1.49
CA MET A 63 -7.34 -2.72 2.93
C MET A 63 -8.29 -1.81 3.70
N ASP A 64 -8.86 -2.26 4.82
CA ASP A 64 -9.60 -1.37 5.70
C ASP A 64 -8.66 -0.48 6.53
N TRP A 65 -9.12 0.71 6.91
CA TRP A 65 -8.33 1.67 7.70
C TRP A 65 -7.88 1.11 9.06
N HIS A 66 -8.63 0.16 9.64
CA HIS A 66 -8.32 -0.49 10.92
C HIS A 66 -7.57 -1.83 10.75
N SER A 67 -7.17 -2.18 9.53
CA SER A 67 -6.49 -3.45 9.26
C SER A 67 -5.09 -3.47 9.86
N SER A 68 -4.85 -4.35 10.83
CA SER A 68 -3.51 -4.56 11.42
C SER A 68 -2.46 -5.06 10.41
N GLY A 69 -2.90 -5.72 9.33
CA GLY A 69 -2.05 -6.28 8.30
C GLY A 69 -1.69 -5.36 7.13
N VAL A 70 -2.01 -4.06 7.19
CA VAL A 70 -1.78 -3.11 6.06
C VAL A 70 -0.35 -3.17 5.57
N THR A 71 0.63 -2.96 6.46
CA THR A 71 2.05 -2.95 6.08
C THR A 71 2.47 -4.23 5.39
N THR A 72 2.12 -5.39 5.96
CA THR A 72 2.49 -6.70 5.41
C THR A 72 1.85 -6.94 4.05
N SER A 73 0.54 -6.70 3.92
CA SER A 73 -0.21 -6.97 2.70
C SER A 73 0.17 -6.04 1.56
N VAL A 74 0.25 -4.73 1.84
CA VAL A 74 0.59 -3.69 0.85
C VAL A 74 2.03 -3.87 0.37
N MET A 75 2.99 -4.00 1.29
CA MET A 75 4.39 -4.21 0.91
C MET A 75 4.59 -5.52 0.17
N GLY A 76 3.86 -6.58 0.55
CA GLY A 76 3.87 -7.83 -0.18
C GLY A 76 3.40 -7.66 -1.63
N ALA A 77 2.24 -7.04 -1.83
CA ALA A 77 1.67 -6.81 -3.16
C ALA A 77 2.60 -5.94 -4.02
N LEU A 78 3.14 -4.85 -3.46
CA LEU A 78 4.09 -3.97 -4.15
C LEU A 78 5.38 -4.70 -4.48
N LYS A 79 5.95 -5.47 -3.56
CA LYS A 79 7.17 -6.26 -3.82
C LYS A 79 6.98 -7.20 -5.02
N ARG A 80 5.83 -7.90 -5.09
CA ARG A 80 5.52 -8.80 -6.20
C ARG A 80 5.34 -8.04 -7.52
N ALA A 81 4.71 -6.88 -7.47
CA ALA A 81 4.34 -6.13 -8.67
C ALA A 81 5.48 -5.26 -9.20
N VAL A 82 6.24 -4.60 -8.33
CA VAL A 82 7.23 -3.57 -8.69
C VAL A 82 8.61 -4.17 -8.94
N ASN A 83 9.06 -5.14 -8.13
CA ASN A 83 10.42 -5.68 -8.24
C ASN A 83 10.76 -6.26 -9.62
N PRO A 84 9.86 -6.94 -10.35
CA PRO A 84 10.13 -7.39 -11.72
C PRO A 84 10.48 -6.25 -12.69
N HIS A 85 10.03 -5.02 -12.39
CA HIS A 85 10.22 -3.82 -13.19
C HIS A 85 11.23 -2.84 -12.55
N SER A 86 11.90 -3.20 -11.45
CA SER A 86 12.78 -2.31 -10.68
C SER A 86 13.84 -1.60 -11.53
N LYS A 87 14.44 -2.32 -12.47
CA LYS A 87 15.46 -1.78 -13.39
C LYS A 87 14.90 -0.74 -14.35
N SER A 88 13.75 -1.01 -14.98
CA SER A 88 13.11 -0.07 -15.92
C SER A 88 12.53 1.14 -15.20
N LEU A 89 12.05 0.93 -13.97
CA LEU A 89 11.50 1.97 -13.10
C LEU A 89 12.59 2.77 -12.36
N GLY A 90 13.85 2.31 -12.39
CA GLY A 90 14.99 2.98 -11.77
C GLY A 90 15.01 2.93 -10.23
N ILE A 91 14.26 2.02 -9.61
CA ILE A 91 14.09 1.84 -8.16
C ILE A 91 14.59 0.45 -7.74
N TYR A 92 15.87 0.36 -7.35
CA TYR A 92 16.56 -0.89 -7.00
C TYR A 92 17.25 -0.82 -5.64
#